data_AF-A0A8T5J8I1-F1
#
_entry.id   AF-A0A8T5J8I1-F1
#
_cell.length_a   1.000
_cell.length_b   1.000
_cell.length_c   1.000
_cell.angle_alpha   90.00
_cell.angle_beta   90.00
_cell.angle_gamma   90.00
#
_symmetry.space_group_name_H-M   'P 1'
#
loop_
_entity.id
_entity.type
_entity.pdbx_description
1 polymer ?
#
loop_
_entity_poly.entity_id
_entity_poly.type
_entity_poly.pdbx_seq_one_letter_code
_entity_poly.pdbx_strand_id
1 'polypeptide(L)' 'MIEIRSLVDLIGPAIMLLYLGYCWVHQGFYKKGKGWKTREEYPKGFWFTIVLLLVLSILSIASPLILKHGRI' A
#
# COMPACT_ATOMS: atom_id res chain seq x y z
N MET A 1 1.79 -17.44 -20.56
CA MET A 1 3.06 -16.78 -20.19
C MET A 1 2.72 -15.56 -19.35
N ILE A 2 3.18 -15.51 -18.10
CA ILE A 2 3.10 -14.30 -17.28
C ILE A 2 4.06 -13.31 -17.93
N GLU A 3 3.55 -12.20 -18.46
CA GLU A 3 4.42 -11.16 -19.02
C GLU A 3 5.24 -10.55 -17.89
N ILE A 4 6.53 -10.32 -18.15
CA ILE A 4 7.44 -9.62 -17.22
C ILE A 4 6.84 -8.27 -16.76
N ARG A 5 6.04 -7.62 -17.62
CA ARG A 5 5.25 -6.42 -17.26
C ARG A 5 4.34 -6.65 -16.06
N SER A 6 3.57 -7.74 -16.02
CA SER A 6 2.68 -8.04 -14.89
C SER A 6 3.42 -8.36 -13.59
N LEU A 7 4.65 -8.87 -13.66
CA LEU A 7 5.48 -9.06 -12.47
C LEU A 7 5.95 -7.72 -11.91
N VAL A 8 6.40 -6.80 -12.77
CA VAL A 8 6.83 -5.45 -12.36
C VAL A 8 5.66 -4.67 -11.76
N ASP A 9 4.46 -4.81 -12.33
CA ASP A 9 3.25 -4.15 -11.82
C ASP A 9 2.84 -4.63 -10.41
N LEU A 10 3.28 -5.83 -10.00
CA LEU A 10 3.00 -6.38 -8.67
C LEU A 10 3.99 -5.93 -7.59
N ILE A 11 5.18 -5.46 -7.97
CA ILE A 11 6.24 -5.07 -7.01
C ILE A 11 5.81 -3.87 -6.16
N GLY A 12 5.23 -2.85 -6.81
CA GLY A 12 4.72 -1.65 -6.13
C GLY A 12 3.70 -1.97 -5.02
N PRO A 13 2.56 -2.63 -5.32
CA PRO A 13 1.58 -2.99 -4.30
C PRO A 13 2.14 -3.94 -3.24
N ALA A 14 3.07 -4.85 -3.59
CA ALA A 14 3.72 -5.72 -2.62
C ALA A 14 4.55 -4.93 -1.58
N ILE A 15 5.34 -3.95 -2.01
CA ILE A 15 6.12 -3.08 -1.10
C ILE A 15 5.19 -2.25 -0.22
N MET A 16 4.08 -1.74 -0.78
CA MET A 16 3.07 -0.99 0.00
C MET A 16 2.44 -1.86 1.09
N LEU A 17 2.10 -3.12 0.79
CA LEU A 17 1.55 -4.06 1.78
C LEU A 17 2.57 -4.46 2.84
N LEU A 18 3.83 -4.67 2.45
CA LEU A 18 4.92 -4.92 3.39
C LEU A 18 5.08 -3.74 4.36
N TYR A 19 5.06 -2.50 3.85
CA TYR A 19 5.14 -1.32 4.70
C TYR A 19 3.90 -1.14 5.58
N LEU A 20 2.70 -1.43 5.07
CA LEU A 20 1.47 -1.45 5.86
C LEU A 20 1.56 -2.47 7.00
N GLY A 21 2.03 -3.68 6.71
CA GLY A 21 2.26 -4.72 7.72
C GLY A 21 3.29 -4.31 8.76
N TYR A 22 4.39 -3.67 8.33
CA TYR A 22 5.40 -3.10 9.22
C TYR A 22 4.80 -2.02 10.15
N CYS A 23 4.02 -1.09 9.59
CA CYS A 23 3.32 -0.06 10.37
C CYS A 23 2.33 -0.68 11.37
N TRP A 24 1.66 -1.77 10.98
CA TRP A 24 0.73 -2.48 11.85
C TRP A 24 1.42 -3.19 13.01
N VAL A 25 2.52 -3.91 12.77
CA VAL A 25 3.28 -4.60 13.82
C VAL A 25 3.90 -3.60 14.80
N HIS A 26 4.50 -2.53 14.28
CA HIS A 26 5.16 -1.50 15.10
C HIS A 26 4.20 -0.43 15.65
N GLN A 27 2.90 -0.53 15.36
CA GLN A 27 1.86 0.44 15.74
C GLN A 27 2.32 1.90 15.53
N GLY A 28 2.95 2.19 14.39
CA GLY A 28 3.51 3.50 14.07
C GLY A 28 3.68 3.72 12.58
N PHE A 29 3.94 4.97 12.18
CA PHE A 29 4.16 5.35 10.79
C PHE A 29 5.19 6.47 10.67
N TYR A 30 5.81 6.59 9.51
CA TYR A 30 6.71 7.70 9.24
C TYR A 30 5.94 8.96 8.85
N LYS A 31 6.12 10.04 9.63
CA LYS A 31 5.57 11.36 9.34
C LYS A 31 6.68 12.28 8.82
N LYS A 32 6.49 12.80 7.60
CA LYS A 32 7.43 13.75 6.97
C LYS A 32 7.72 14.92 7.92
N GLY A 33 9.01 15.19 8.14
CA GLY A 33 9.50 16.28 9.01
C GLY A 33 9.38 16.05 10.52
N LYS A 34 8.76 14.94 10.96
CA LYS A 34 8.65 14.58 12.40
C LYS A 34 9.20 13.20 12.75
N GLY A 35 9.60 12.41 11.74
CA GLY A 35 10.15 11.08 11.93
C GLY A 35 9.09 10.02 12.17
N TRP A 36 9.49 8.91 12.80
CA TRP A 36 8.58 7.84 13.19
C TRP A 36 7.66 8.30 14.32
N LYS A 37 6.35 8.10 14.17
CA LYS A 37 5.34 8.45 15.15
C LYS A 37 4.44 7.26 15.44
N THR A 38 4.17 7.02 16.71
CA THR A 38 3.30 5.92 17.11
C THR A 38 1.83 6.28 16.91
N ARG A 39 0.98 5.26 16.89
CA ARG A 39 -0.47 5.40 16.88
C ARG A 39 -0.98 6.23 18.06
N GLU A 40 -0.32 6.16 19.21
CA GLU A 40 -0.71 6.91 20.41
C GLU A 40 -0.43 8.41 20.26
N GLU A 41 0.73 8.77 19.70
CA GLU A 41 1.09 10.17 19.47
C GLU A 41 0.24 10.83 18.38
N TYR A 42 -0.14 10.06 17.34
CA TYR A 42 -0.85 10.61 16.19
C TYR A 42 -1.86 9.62 15.57
N PRO A 43 -2.96 9.29 16.28
CA PRO A 43 -3.87 8.21 15.90
C PRO A 43 -4.56 8.46 14.56
N LYS A 44 -4.99 9.70 14.30
CA LYS A 44 -5.68 10.06 13.04
C LYS A 44 -4.77 9.86 11.81
N GLY A 45 -3.50 10.26 11.90
CA GLY A 45 -2.56 10.09 10.79
C GLY A 45 -2.11 8.65 10.60
N PHE A 46 -2.03 7.87 11.68
CA PHE A 46 -1.78 6.43 11.60
C PHE A 46 -2.89 5.72 10.81
N TRP A 47 -4.16 5.89 11.21
CA TRP A 47 -5.29 5.28 10.51
C TRP A 47 -5.43 5.77 9.08
N PHE A 48 -5.22 7.07 8.83
CA PHE A 48 -5.20 7.60 7.47
C PHE A 48 -4.14 6.92 6.60
N THR A 49 -2.92 6.75 7.11
CA THR A 49 -1.82 6.08 6.39
C THR A 49 -2.16 4.63 6.08
N ILE A 50 -2.69 3.88 7.06
CA ILE A 50 -3.08 2.48 6.88
C ILE A 50 -4.17 2.35 5.80
N VAL A 51 -5.25 3.15 5.90
CA VAL A 51 -6.35 3.11 4.93
C VAL A 51 -5.85 3.51 3.53
N LEU A 52 -5.02 4.55 3.43
CA LEU A 52 -4.47 5.02 2.16
C LEU A 52 -3.61 3.93 1.49
N LEU A 53 -2.68 3.32 2.22
CA LEU A 53 -1.82 2.26 1.70
C LEU A 53 -2.63 1.04 1.26
N LEU A 54 -3.65 0.68 2.04
CA LEU A 54 -4.55 -0.44 1.72
C LEU A 54 -5.30 -0.17 0.41
N VAL A 55 -5.94 0.99 0.29
CA VAL A 55 -6.70 1.38 -0.91
C VAL A 55 -5.80 1.46 -2.14
N LEU A 56 -4.63 2.10 -2.03
CA LEU A 56 -3.69 2.22 -3.15
C LEU A 56 -3.16 0.86 -3.60
N SER A 57 -2.85 -0.05 -2.67
CA SER A 57 -2.43 -1.39 -3.02
C SER A 57 -3.53 -2.19 -3.74
N ILE A 58 -4.77 -2.14 -3.23
CA ILE A 58 -5.92 -2.80 -3.86
C ILE A 58 -6.16 -2.24 -5.27
N LEU A 59 -6.17 -0.90 -5.44
CA LEU A 59 -6.36 -0.27 -6.75
C LEU A 59 -5.25 -0.64 -7.73
N SER A 60 -4.01 -0.75 -7.27
CA SER A 60 -2.87 -1.13 -8.11
C SER A 60 -2.96 -2.57 -8.58
N ILE A 61 -3.52 -3.47 -7.77
CA ILE A 61 -3.78 -4.87 -8.14
C ILE A 61 -5.04 -5.00 -9.03
N ALA A 62 -6.09 -4.24 -8.72
CA ALA A 62 -7.37 -4.31 -9.42
C ALA A 62 -7.33 -3.67 -10.82
N SER A 63 -6.55 -2.60 -11.00
CA SER A 63 -6.42 -1.90 -12.28
C SER A 63 -6.02 -2.83 -13.44
N PRO A 64 -4.92 -3.61 -13.38
CA PRO A 64 -4.58 -4.53 -14.45
C PRO A 64 -5.60 -5.66 -14.62
N LEU A 65 -6.26 -6.12 -13.54
CA LEU A 65 -7.32 -7.13 -13.62
C LEU A 65 -8.55 -6.61 -14.38
N ILE A 66 -9.00 -5.39 -14.08
CA ILE A 66 -10.16 -4.76 -14.73
C ILE A 66 -9.84 -4.40 -16.18
N LEU A 67 -8.67 -3.81 -16.45
CA LEU A 67 -8.24 -3.47 -17.81
C LEU A 67 -8.07 -4.71 -18.69
N LYS A 68 -7.67 -5.84 -18.11
CA LYS A 68 -7.60 -7.13 -18.83
C LYS A 68 -8.99 -7.71 -19.12
N HIS A 69 -9.99 -7.44 -18.28
CA HIS A 69 -11.37 -7.90 -18.47
C HIS A 69 -12.18 -6.98 -19.41
N GLY A 70 -11.87 -5.68 -19.46
CA GLY A 70 -12.54 -4.70 -20.34
C GLY A 70 -12.01 -4.63 -21.78
N ARG A 71 -10.93 -5.35 -22.10
CA ARG A 71 -10.45 -5.55 -23.49
C ARG A 71 -10.87 -6.94 -23.98
N ILE A 72 -12.15 -7.10 -24.29
CA ILE A 72 -12.71 -8.21 -25.07
C ILE A 72 -13.39 -7.60 -26.30
#